data_AF-A0A953GN05-F1
#
_entry.id   AF-A0A953GN05-F1
#
_cell.length_a   1.000
_cell.length_b   1.000
_cell.length_c   1.000
_cell.angle_alpha   90.00
_cell.angle_beta   90.00
_cell.angle_gamma   90.00
#
_symmetry.space_group_name_H-M   'P 1'
#
loop_
_entity.id
_entity.type
_entity.pdbx_description
1 polymer ?
#
loop_
_entity_poly.entity_id
_entity_poly.type
_entity_poly.pdbx_seq_one_letter_code
_entity_poly.pdbx_strand_id
1 'polypeptide(L)' 'VGFCDELIQRHGELLRMARQRLSECDCQRGCPACVGPIDENSDRDLKAETAVLIDALLRGGSDA' A
#
# COMPACT_ATOMS: atom_id res chain seq x y z
N VAL A 1 -21.45 10.15 -6.31
CA VAL A 1 -21.07 8.85 -6.90
C VAL A 1 -20.68 7.89 -5.77
N GLY A 2 -21.28 6.71 -5.69
CA GLY A 2 -21.09 5.74 -4.61
C GLY A 2 -20.23 4.57 -5.06
N PHE A 3 -18.90 4.70 -4.92
CA PHE A 3 -17.96 3.65 -5.31
C PHE A 3 -17.54 2.74 -4.15
N CYS A 4 -17.93 3.07 -2.91
CA CYS A 4 -17.48 2.32 -1.73
C CYS A 4 -17.86 0.84 -1.79
N ASP A 5 -19.07 0.51 -2.26
CA ASP A 5 -19.55 -0.88 -2.34
C ASP A 5 -18.72 -1.73 -3.32
N GLU A 6 -18.39 -1.17 -4.48
CA GLU A 6 -17.53 -1.86 -5.46
C GLU A 6 -16.08 -1.95 -4.95
N LEU A 7 -15.56 -0.88 -4.35
CA LEU A 7 -14.20 -0.85 -3.82
C LEU A 7 -14.01 -1.82 -2.66
N ILE A 8 -15.01 -1.97 -1.79
CA ILE A 8 -14.94 -2.95 -0.71
C ILE A 8 -15.08 -4.37 -1.25
N GLN A 9 -15.84 -4.62 -2.32
CA GLN A 9 -15.85 -5.94 -2.96
C GLN A 9 -14.49 -6.30 -3.58
N ARG A 10 -13.75 -5.30 -4.08
CA ARG A 10 -12.44 -5.48 -4.71
C ARG A 10 -11.24 -5.15 -3.81
N HIS A 11 -11.44 -4.97 -2.51
CA HIS A 11 -10.38 -4.45 -1.63
C HIS A 11 -9.10 -5.30 -1.67
N GLY A 12 -9.23 -6.64 -1.75
CA GLY A 12 -8.07 -7.53 -1.84
C GLY A 12 -7.27 -7.36 -3.14
N GLU A 13 -7.94 -7.07 -4.25
CA GLU A 13 -7.28 -6.74 -5.53
C GLU A 13 -6.52 -5.42 -5.42
N LEU A 14 -7.15 -4.40 -4.84
CA LEU A 14 -6.54 -3.09 -4.62
C LEU A 14 -5.30 -3.18 -3.74
N LEU A 15 -5.34 -3.97 -2.67
CA LEU A 15 -4.18 -4.20 -1.80
C LEU A 15 -3.05 -4.93 -2.52
N ARG A 16 -3.35 -5.93 -3.36
CA ARG A 16 -2.35 -6.62 -4.20
C ARG A 16 -1.69 -5.66 -5.20
N MET A 17 -2.48 -4.80 -5.84
CA MET A 17 -1.95 -3.78 -6.75
C MET A 17 -1.06 -2.76 -6.01
N ALA A 18 -1.45 -2.33 -4.81
CA ALA A 18 -0.62 -1.46 -3.98
C ALA A 18 0.71 -2.14 -3.59
N ARG A 19 0.66 -3.44 -3.24
CA ARG A 19 1.87 -4.21 -2.93
C ARG A 19 2.81 -4.36 -4.13
N GLN A 20 2.25 -4.58 -5.32
CA GLN A 20 2.98 -4.60 -6.58
C GLN A 20 3.63 -3.24 -6.87
N ARG A 21 2.87 -2.15 -6.69
CA ARG A 21 3.38 -0.78 -6.89
C ARG A 21 4.57 -0.47 -5.99
N LEU A 22 4.54 -0.92 -4.73
CA LEU A 22 5.67 -0.79 -3.82
C LEU A 22 6.90 -1.58 -4.28
N SER A 23 6.72 -2.80 -4.81
CA SER A 23 7.85 -3.60 -5.31
C SER A 23 8.47 -3.06 -6.59
N GLU A 24 7.66 -2.48 -7.49
CA GLU A 24 8.13 -1.98 -8.79
C GLU A 24 8.73 -0.58 -8.71
N CYS A 25 8.42 0.18 -7.66
CA CYS A 25 9.00 1.50 -7.47
C CYS A 25 10.50 1.39 -7.14
N ASP A 26 11.32 2.17 -7.82
CA ASP A 26 12.77 2.23 -7.69
C ASP A 26 13.28 3.11 -6.53
N CYS A 27 12.37 3.82 -5.82
CA CYS A 27 12.76 4.62 -4.66
C CYS A 27 13.28 3.76 -3.50
N GLN A 28 14.18 4.35 -2.70
CA GLN A 28 14.82 3.65 -1.57
C GLN A 28 13.92 3.58 -0.33
N ARG A 29 13.37 4.71 0.13
CA ARG A 29 12.65 4.82 1.42
C ARG A 29 11.17 5.24 1.30
N GLY A 30 10.66 5.29 0.07
CA GLY A 30 9.32 5.79 -0.24
C GLY A 30 9.37 7.11 -1.00
N CYS A 31 8.35 7.34 -1.83
CA CYS A 31 8.16 8.57 -2.57
C CYS A 31 6.67 8.89 -2.75
N PRO A 32 6.32 10.12 -3.18
CA PRO A 32 4.94 10.53 -3.46
C PRO A 32 4.16 9.59 -4.39
N ALA A 33 4.85 8.86 -5.27
CA ALA A 33 4.23 7.99 -6.26
C ALA A 33 3.94 6.55 -5.78
N CYS A 34 4.45 6.14 -4.62
CA CYS A 34 4.25 4.77 -4.10
C CYS A 34 3.65 4.72 -2.69
N VAL A 35 4.11 5.57 -1.76
CA VAL A 35 3.62 5.63 -0.37
C VAL A 35 2.79 6.89 -0.09
N GLY A 36 2.74 7.82 -1.04
CA GLY A 36 2.12 9.13 -0.85
C GLY A 36 3.08 10.17 -0.24
N PRO A 37 2.56 11.31 0.24
CA PRO A 37 3.38 12.42 0.75
C PRO A 37 4.39 11.96 1.81
N ILE A 38 5.64 12.43 1.66
CA ILE A 38 6.74 12.10 2.57
C ILE A 38 7.21 13.37 3.29
N ASP A 39 7.69 13.21 4.52
CA ASP A 39 8.45 14.25 5.22
C ASP A 39 9.94 14.06 4.92
N GLU A 40 10.53 15.02 4.23
CA GLU A 40 11.94 14.99 3.82
C GLU A 40 12.90 15.01 5.01
N ASN A 41 12.44 15.44 6.19
CA ASN A 41 13.24 15.47 7.42
C ASN A 41 13.17 14.15 8.21
N SER A 42 12.40 13.17 7.73
CA SER A 42 12.24 11.88 8.40
C SER A 42 13.28 10.86 7.94
N ASP A 43 13.89 10.16 8.90
CA ASP A 43 14.78 9.02 8.63
C ASP A 43 14.02 7.69 8.43
N ARG A 44 12.69 7.72 8.37
CA ARG A 44 11.86 6.52 8.24
C ARG A 44 11.95 5.91 6.84
N ASP A 45 11.86 4.59 6.79
CA ASP A 45 11.65 3.83 5.56
C ASP A 45 10.15 3.55 5.40
N LEU A 46 9.43 4.56 4.91
CA LEU A 46 7.99 4.48 4.71
C LEU A 46 7.61 3.39 3.70
N LYS A 47 8.49 3.05 2.75
CA LYS A 47 8.26 1.96 1.79
C LYS A 47 8.23 0.62 2.51
N ALA A 48 9.23 0.34 3.35
CA ALA A 48 9.29 -0.88 4.13
C ALA A 48 8.13 -1.00 5.12
N GLU A 49 7.85 0.08 5.87
CA GLU A 49 6.76 0.11 6.85
C GLU A 49 5.38 -0.08 6.19
N THR A 50 5.14 0.57 5.04
CA THR A 50 3.89 0.40 4.29
C THR A 50 3.75 -1.03 3.76
N ALA A 51 4.83 -1.64 3.29
CA ALA A 51 4.82 -3.03 2.84
C ALA A 51 4.41 -3.99 3.98
N VAL A 52 4.91 -3.78 5.20
CA VAL A 52 4.52 -4.57 6.38
C VAL A 52 3.02 -4.49 6.63
N LEU A 53 2.44 -3.29 6.57
CA LEU A 53 1.02 -3.08 6.79
C LEU A 53 0.17 -3.73 5.69
N ILE A 54 0.53 -3.54 4.42
CA ILE A 54 -0.20 -4.15 3.30
C ILE A 54 -0.12 -5.67 3.37
N ASP A 55 1.05 -6.23 3.66
CA ASP A 55 1.22 -7.67 3.80
C ASP A 55 0.39 -8.22 4.99
N ALA A 56 0.26 -7.46 6.08
CA ALA A 56 -0.62 -7.83 7.20
C ALA A 56 -2.10 -7.83 6.81
N LEU A 57 -2.55 -6.81 6.05
CA LEU A 57 -3.92 -6.72 5.55
C LEU A 57 -4.25 -7.85 4.56
N LEU A 58 -3.31 -8.20 3.67
CA LEU A 58 -3.47 -9.31 2.73
C LEU A 58 -3.59 -10.67 3.44
N ARG A 59 -2.82 -10.88 4.53
CA ARG A 59 -2.95 -12.08 5.36
C ARG A 59 -4.30 -12.14 6.07
N GLY A 60 -4.77 -11.03 6.63
CA GLY A 60 -6.05 -10.96 7.36
C GLY A 60 -7.29 -11.01 6.48
N GLY A 61 -7.18 -10.69 5.19
CA GLY A 61 -8.28 -10.74 4.22
C GLY A 61 -8.46 -12.08 3.50
N SER A 62 -7.64 -13.10 3.82
CA SER A 62 -7.72 -14.43 3.19
C SER A 62 -8.71 -15.38 3.88
N ASP A 63 -9.39 -14.93 4.94
CA ASP A 63 -10.32 -15.71 5.77
C ASP A 63 -11.81 -15.31 5.60
N ALA A 64 -12.17 -14.65 4.50
CA ALA A 64 -13.55 -14.25 4.19
C ALA A 64 -14.06 -14.87 2.88
#